data_AF-A0A7W1CXW6-F1
#
_entry.id   AF-A0A7W1CXW6-F1
#
_cell.length_a   1.000
_cell.length_b   1.000
_cell.length_c   1.000
_cell.angle_alpha   90.00
_cell.angle_beta   90.00
_cell.angle_gamma   90.00
#
_symmetry.space_group_name_H-M   'P 1'
#
loop_
_entity.id
_entity.type
_entity.pdbx_description
1 polymer ?
#
loop_
_entity_poly.entity_id
_entity_poly.type
_entity_poly.pdbx_seq_one_letter_code
_entity_poly.pdbx_strand_id
1 'polypeptide(L)'
;MRFERALPGTNEVFLPEGTLRRIYEPVFDELERMGPKRWERKLREAHGLLLDEQYAFGIKEGDKTHPTDWVPRIVPASDWERLEAGLTQRLRAISVFLGRLEAGKEEVVPREVVESSILYDTGWK
;
A
#
# COMPACT_ATOMS: atom_id res chain seq x y z
N MET A 1 -17.84 15.52 -10.84
CA MET A 1 -17.05 15.44 -9.59
C MET A 1 -15.90 16.41 -9.69
N ARG A 2 -15.67 17.26 -8.68
CA ARG A 2 -14.49 18.13 -8.61
C ARG A 2 -13.53 17.48 -7.61
N PHE A 3 -12.34 17.10 -8.05
CA PHE A 3 -11.34 16.49 -7.18
C PHE A 3 -10.43 17.59 -6.64
N GLU A 4 -10.47 17.82 -5.34
CA GLU A 4 -9.59 18.78 -4.67
C GLU A 4 -8.38 18.04 -4.09
N ARG A 5 -7.19 18.59 -4.35
CA ARG A 5 -5.94 17.98 -3.93
C ARG A 5 -5.64 18.36 -2.48
N ALA A 6 -5.79 17.40 -1.58
CA ALA A 6 -5.64 17.62 -0.13
C ALA A 6 -4.19 17.55 0.38
N LEU A 7 -3.26 16.91 -0.34
CA LEU A 7 -1.89 16.67 0.13
C LEU A 7 -0.80 17.16 -0.86
N PRO A 8 0.34 17.65 -0.34
CA PRO A 8 1.52 17.91 -1.16
C PRO A 8 2.19 16.57 -1.53
N GLY A 9 2.10 16.16 -2.80
CA GLY A 9 2.74 14.93 -3.29
C GLY A 9 2.37 14.59 -4.74
N THR A 10 2.99 13.56 -5.30
CA THR A 10 2.58 13.01 -6.60
C THR A 10 1.17 12.42 -6.48
N ASN A 11 0.32 12.67 -7.47
CA ASN A 11 -1.01 12.07 -7.55
C ASN A 11 -1.03 10.96 -8.61
N GLU A 12 -1.60 9.82 -8.23
CA GLU A 12 -1.67 8.59 -9.00
C GLU A 12 -2.77 8.62 -10.05
N VAL A 13 -3.80 9.45 -9.86
CA VAL A 13 -4.98 9.54 -10.72
C VAL A 13 -4.85 10.72 -11.69
N PHE A 14 -4.40 11.87 -11.21
CA PHE A 14 -4.29 13.10 -11.97
C PHE A 14 -2.83 13.50 -12.17
N LEU A 15 -2.54 14.06 -13.35
CA LEU A 15 -1.29 14.75 -13.63
C LEU A 15 -1.26 16.11 -12.90
N PRO A 16 -0.08 16.74 -12.75
CA PRO A 16 0.04 18.06 -12.10
C PRO A 16 -0.88 19.13 -12.69
N GLU A 17 -1.20 19.03 -13.98
CA GLU A 17 -2.07 19.95 -14.72
C GLU A 17 -3.57 19.68 -14.47
N GLY A 18 -3.90 18.67 -13.66
CA GLY A 18 -5.28 18.29 -13.31
C GLY A 18 -5.94 17.33 -14.30
N THR A 19 -5.25 16.91 -15.36
CA THR A 19 -5.75 15.95 -16.35
C THR A 19 -5.68 14.52 -15.81
N LEU A 20 -6.69 13.70 -16.12
CA LEU A 20 -6.73 12.28 -15.77
C LEU A 20 -5.56 11.52 -16.42
N ARG A 21 -4.89 10.66 -15.66
CA ARG A 21 -3.90 9.73 -16.22
C ARG A 21 -4.62 8.63 -16.98
N ARG A 22 -4.15 8.38 -18.21
CA ARG A 22 -4.75 7.40 -19.13
C ARG A 22 -5.06 6.03 -18.52
N ILE A 23 -4.18 5.54 -17.64
CA ILE A 23 -4.36 4.22 -17.00
C ILE A 23 -5.61 4.15 -16.11
N TYR A 24 -6.11 5.30 -15.65
CA TYR A 24 -7.33 5.43 -14.85
C TYR A 24 -8.61 5.67 -15.68
N GLU A 25 -8.51 5.91 -17.00
CA GLU A 25 -9.68 6.10 -17.87
C GLU A 25 -10.73 4.98 -17.70
N PRO A 26 -10.38 3.68 -17.76
CA PRO A 26 -11.37 2.62 -17.65
C PRO A 26 -12.07 2.57 -16.28
N VAL A 27 -11.38 3.00 -15.22
CA VAL A 27 -11.95 3.07 -13.87
C VAL A 27 -12.99 4.18 -13.82
N PHE A 28 -12.68 5.35 -14.38
CA PHE A 28 -13.61 6.47 -14.41
C PHE A 28 -14.81 6.19 -15.31
N ASP A 29 -14.61 5.55 -16.46
CA ASP A 29 -15.69 5.11 -17.35
C ASP A 29 -16.65 4.16 -16.62
N GLU A 30 -16.13 3.20 -15.85
CA GLU A 30 -16.95 2.27 -15.06
C GLU A 30 -17.67 2.98 -13.91
N LEU A 31 -17.01 3.90 -13.20
CA LEU A 31 -17.62 4.70 -12.14
C LEU A 31 -18.76 5.58 -12.67
N GLU A 32 -18.57 6.22 -13.83
CA GLU A 32 -19.59 7.02 -14.49
C GLU A 32 -20.78 6.16 -14.92
N ARG A 33 -20.52 5.02 -15.57
CA ARG A 33 -21.54 4.05 -15.97
C ARG A 33 -22.32 3.48 -14.78
N MET A 34 -21.64 3.27 -13.65
CA MET A 34 -22.26 2.75 -12.43
C MET A 34 -23.20 3.78 -11.79
N GLY A 35 -22.76 5.04 -11.72
CA GLY A 35 -23.48 6.13 -11.10
C GLY A 35 -23.52 6.05 -9.56
N PRO A 36 -23.82 7.17 -8.88
CA PRO A 36 -23.63 7.32 -7.44
C PRO A 36 -24.51 6.37 -6.60
N LYS A 37 -25.78 6.18 -6.98
CA LYS A 37 -26.70 5.31 -6.23
C LYS A 37 -26.24 3.86 -6.18
N ARG A 38 -25.74 3.35 -7.31
CA ARG A 38 -25.27 1.96 -7.40
C ARG A 38 -23.91 1.79 -6.73
N TRP A 39 -23.05 2.80 -6.82
CA TRP A 39 -21.79 2.87 -6.09
C TRP A 39 -22.02 2.77 -4.57
N GLU A 40 -22.87 3.63 -4.01
CA GLU A 40 -23.21 3.59 -2.58
C GLU A 40 -23.79 2.24 -2.14
N ARG A 41 -24.63 1.62 -2.97
CA ARG A 41 -25.16 0.28 -2.67
C ARG A 41 -24.03 -0.76 -2.62
N LYS A 42 -23.14 -0.78 -3.61
CA LYS A 42 -21.99 -1.69 -3.64
C LYS A 42 -21.05 -1.47 -2.46
N LEU A 43 -20.82 -0.22 -2.07
CA LEU A 43 -20.01 0.11 -0.89
C LEU A 43 -20.61 -0.49 0.40
N ARG A 44 -21.93 -0.38 0.60
CA ARG A 44 -22.60 -1.00 1.75
C ARG A 44 -22.53 -2.52 1.73
N GLU A 45 -22.74 -3.12 0.57
CA GLU A 45 -22.63 -4.59 0.38
C GLU A 45 -21.20 -5.06 0.69
N ALA A 46 -20.18 -4.40 0.14
CA ALA A 46 -18.78 -4.76 0.36
C ALA A 46 -18.32 -4.54 1.81
N HIS A 47 -18.84 -3.49 2.46
CA HIS A 47 -18.59 -3.23 3.88
C HIS A 47 -19.17 -4.33 4.78
N GLY A 48 -20.38 -4.81 4.48
CA GLY A 48 -20.97 -5.95 5.18
C GLY A 48 -20.14 -7.22 5.04
N LEU A 49 -19.66 -7.52 3.83
CA LEU A 49 -18.80 -8.69 3.59
C LEU A 49 -17.48 -8.63 4.37
N LEU A 50 -16.86 -7.45 4.47
CA LEU A 50 -15.65 -7.27 5.28
C LEU A 50 -15.90 -7.50 6.77
N LEU A 51 -17.04 -7.03 7.29
CA LEU A 51 -17.43 -7.29 8.68
C LEU A 51 -17.58 -8.80 8.93
N ASP A 52 -18.26 -9.50 8.03
CA ASP A 52 -18.45 -10.95 8.13
C ASP A 52 -17.11 -11.69 8.13
N GLU A 53 -16.17 -11.29 7.26
CA GLU A 53 -14.81 -11.86 7.22
C GLU A 53 -14.03 -11.57 8.51
N GLN A 54 -14.06 -10.33 9.02
CA GLN A 54 -13.41 -9.97 10.28
C GLN A 54 -13.96 -10.77 11.47
N TYR A 55 -15.28 -10.97 11.52
CA TYR A 55 -15.92 -11.80 12.54
C TYR A 55 -15.47 -13.26 12.45
N ALA A 56 -15.26 -13.78 11.23
CA ALA A 56 -14.71 -15.11 11.03
C ALA A 56 -13.26 -15.24 11.56
N PHE A 57 -12.47 -14.16 11.52
CA PHE A 57 -11.14 -14.10 12.12
C PHE A 57 -11.12 -13.80 13.64
N GLY A 58 -12.29 -13.70 14.28
CA GLY A 58 -12.39 -13.52 15.74
C GLY A 58 -12.25 -12.08 16.22
N ILE A 59 -12.27 -11.09 15.33
CA ILE A 59 -12.25 -9.66 15.68
C ILE A 59 -13.67 -9.24 16.03
N LYS A 60 -14.02 -9.26 17.32
CA LYS A 60 -15.39 -9.03 17.81
C LYS A 60 -15.47 -7.81 18.72
N GLU A 61 -15.85 -6.68 18.11
CA GLU A 61 -16.28 -5.41 18.71
C GLU A 61 -15.21 -4.51 19.38
N GLY A 62 -15.22 -3.22 19.01
CA GLY A 62 -14.27 -2.18 19.41
C GLY A 62 -13.47 -1.63 18.23
N ASP A 63 -13.09 -2.50 17.30
CA ASP A 63 -12.43 -2.14 16.06
C ASP A 63 -13.48 -1.88 14.98
N LYS A 64 -13.59 -0.62 14.57
CA LYS A 64 -14.26 -0.26 13.31
C LYS A 64 -13.61 -1.07 12.19
N THR A 65 -14.38 -1.48 11.18
CA THR A 65 -13.82 -2.09 9.95
C THR A 65 -12.56 -1.37 9.54
N HIS A 66 -11.51 -2.11 9.15
CA HIS A 66 -10.29 -1.47 8.64
C HIS A 66 -10.68 -0.45 7.57
N PRO A 67 -10.21 0.81 7.66
CA PRO A 67 -10.48 1.81 6.65
C PRO A 67 -10.08 1.25 5.28
N THR A 68 -11.08 1.00 4.44
CA THR A 68 -10.87 0.39 3.13
C THR A 68 -11.08 1.45 2.07
N ASP A 69 -10.07 1.65 1.24
CA ASP A 69 -10.20 2.42 0.02
C ASP A 69 -10.69 1.50 -1.10
N TRP A 70 -11.83 1.84 -1.68
CA TRP A 70 -12.47 1.08 -2.74
C TRP A 70 -12.07 1.54 -4.14
N VAL A 71 -11.27 2.60 -4.22
CA VAL A 71 -10.67 3.06 -5.47
C VAL A 71 -9.35 2.30 -5.68
N PRO A 72 -9.21 1.55 -6.79
CA PRO A 72 -8.01 0.76 -7.00
C PRO A 72 -6.79 1.66 -7.22
N ARG A 73 -5.65 1.22 -6.67
CA ARG A 73 -4.35 1.78 -7.00
C ARG A 73 -3.75 1.01 -8.18
N ILE A 74 -3.79 1.60 -9.37
CA ILE A 74 -3.34 0.92 -10.59
C ILE A 74 -1.84 1.16 -10.75
N VAL A 75 -1.09 0.07 -10.97
CA VAL A 75 0.35 0.11 -11.25
C VAL A 75 0.57 -0.48 -12.65
N PRO A 76 1.21 0.27 -13.57
CA PRO A 76 1.57 -0.27 -14.89
C PRO A 76 2.44 -1.52 -14.76
N ALA A 77 2.31 -2.47 -15.69
CA ALA A 77 3.08 -3.71 -15.67
C ALA A 77 4.60 -3.47 -15.64
N SER A 78 5.10 -2.52 -16.44
CA SER A 78 6.53 -2.16 -16.45
C SER A 78 7.02 -1.59 -15.12
N ASP A 79 6.18 -0.83 -14.43
CA ASP A 79 6.52 -0.27 -13.12
C ASP A 79 6.50 -1.38 -12.07
N TRP A 80 5.55 -2.32 -12.18
CA TRP A 80 5.46 -3.49 -11.33
C TRP A 80 6.68 -4.40 -11.47
N GLU A 81 7.11 -4.71 -12.70
CA GLU A 81 8.31 -5.52 -12.96
C GLU A 81 9.55 -4.91 -12.31
N ARG A 82 9.70 -3.57 -12.42
CA ARG A 82 10.80 -2.86 -11.77
C ARG A 82 10.71 -2.92 -10.24
N LEU A 83 9.51 -2.72 -9.69
CA LEU A 83 9.27 -2.81 -8.24
C LEU A 83 9.57 -4.21 -7.73
N GLU A 84 9.08 -5.25 -8.39
CA GLU A 84 9.29 -6.65 -8.03
C GLU A 84 10.77 -7.01 -8.03
N ALA A 85 11.52 -6.62 -9.06
CA ALA A 85 12.96 -6.86 -9.13
C ALA A 85 13.70 -6.20 -7.96
N GLY A 86 13.38 -4.95 -7.65
CA GLY A 86 13.98 -4.20 -6.54
C GLY A 86 13.61 -4.77 -5.17
N LEU A 87 12.34 -5.11 -4.95
CA LEU A 87 11.86 -5.73 -3.72
C LEU A 87 12.50 -7.11 -3.50
N THR A 88 12.59 -7.93 -4.55
CA THR A 88 13.25 -9.24 -4.51
C THR A 88 14.72 -9.09 -4.14
N GLN A 89 15.44 -8.16 -4.77
CA GLN A 89 16.84 -7.88 -4.43
C GLN A 89 16.99 -7.45 -2.96
N ARG A 90 16.14 -6.53 -2.51
CA ARG A 90 16.17 -6.00 -1.14
C ARG A 90 15.91 -7.11 -0.11
N LEU A 91 14.90 -7.94 -0.34
CA LEU A 91 14.57 -9.04 0.57
C LEU A 91 15.74 -10.04 0.67
N ARG A 92 16.35 -10.41 -0.46
CA ARG A 92 17.53 -11.28 -0.48
C ARG A 92 18.70 -10.69 0.30
N ALA A 93 18.97 -9.39 0.12
CA ALA A 93 20.03 -8.71 0.85
C ALA A 93 19.78 -8.74 2.36
N ILE A 94 18.54 -8.44 2.79
CA ILE A 94 18.13 -8.51 4.20
C ILE A 94 18.28 -9.93 4.74
N SER A 95 17.79 -10.95 4.04
CA SER A 95 17.88 -12.34 4.49
C SER A 95 19.32 -12.81 4.67
N VAL A 96 20.22 -12.48 3.73
CA VAL A 96 21.64 -12.82 3.84
C VAL A 96 22.30 -12.05 4.99
N PHE A 97 21.97 -10.77 5.16
CA PHE A 97 22.48 -9.96 6.26
C PHE A 97 22.09 -10.56 7.62
N LEU A 98 20.81 -10.84 7.83
CA LEU A 98 20.30 -11.44 9.07
C LEU A 98 20.93 -12.81 9.34
N GLY A 99 21.00 -13.70 8.33
CA GLY A 99 21.59 -15.02 8.51
C GLY A 99 23.09 -15.00 8.86
N ARG A 100 23.82 -13.94 8.48
CA ARG A 100 25.22 -13.76 8.89
C ARG A 100 25.34 -13.29 10.34
N LEU A 101 24.48 -12.38 10.77
CA LEU A 101 24.40 -11.92 12.16
C LEU A 101 24.08 -13.08 13.10
N GLU A 102 23.07 -13.90 12.76
CA GLU A 102 22.69 -15.09 13.53
C GLU A 102 23.84 -16.12 13.64
N ALA A 103 24.66 -16.24 12.60
CA ALA A 103 25.83 -17.13 12.58
C ALA A 103 27.06 -16.55 13.29
N GLY A 104 26.96 -15.37 13.92
CA GLY A 104 28.07 -14.69 14.61
C GLY A 104 29.20 -14.27 13.67
N LYS A 105 28.93 -14.10 12.38
CA LYS A 105 29.92 -13.67 11.38
C LYS A 105 29.98 -12.14 11.33
N GLU A 106 31.16 -11.60 11.02
CA GLU A 106 31.35 -10.14 10.91
C GLU A 106 30.36 -9.49 9.94
N GLU A 107 29.96 -8.28 10.33
CA GLU A 107 28.96 -7.46 9.69
C GLU A 107 29.44 -6.98 8.32
N VAL A 108 28.69 -7.32 7.26
CA VAL A 108 29.00 -6.86 5.89
C VAL A 108 28.52 -5.42 5.68
N VAL A 109 27.58 -4.96 6.51
CA VAL A 109 27.06 -3.60 6.50
C VAL A 109 27.81 -2.80 7.56
N PRO A 110 28.41 -1.65 7.22
CA PRO A 110 29.09 -0.82 8.21
C PRO A 110 28.13 -0.40 9.32
N ARG A 111 28.59 -0.46 10.57
CA ARG A 111 27.77 -0.21 11.76
C ARG A 111 27.16 1.19 11.74
N GLU A 112 27.88 2.18 11.24
CA GLU A 112 27.41 3.55 11.06
C GLU A 112 26.17 3.65 10.16
N VAL A 113 26.01 2.74 9.19
CA VAL A 113 24.82 2.69 8.34
C VAL A 113 23.62 2.21 9.14
N VAL A 114 23.80 1.18 9.97
CA VAL A 114 22.73 0.63 10.82
C VAL A 114 22.33 1.64 11.89
N GLU A 115 23.31 2.25 12.56
CA GLU A 115 23.10 3.22 13.63
C GLU A 115 22.48 4.54 13.13
N SER A 116 22.65 4.88 11.84
CA SER A 116 22.00 6.05 11.22
C SER A 116 20.49 5.88 10.98
N SER A 117 19.97 4.66 11.11
CA SER A 117 18.55 4.40 10.88
C SER A 117 17.68 5.13 11.91
N ILE A 118 16.61 5.79 11.45
CA ILE A 118 15.60 6.39 12.34
C ILE A 118 14.89 5.36 13.23
N LEU A 119 15.02 4.07 12.90
CA LEU A 119 14.46 2.95 13.64
C LEU A 119 15.52 2.21 14.47
N TYR A 120 16.76 2.69 14.50
CA TYR A 120 17.80 2.09 15.34
C TYR A 120 17.51 2.40 16.81
N ASP A 121 17.10 1.38 17.55
CA ASP A 121 16.80 1.48 18.98
C ASP A 121 17.56 0.40 19.76
N THR A 122 18.45 0.84 20.65
CA THR A 122 19.20 -0.04 21.56
C THR A 122 18.51 -0.21 22.93
N GLY A 123 17.30 0.32 23.08
CA GLY A 123 16.52 0.35 24.32
C GLY A 123 15.72 -0.91 24.64
N TRP A 124 15.71 -1.91 23.75
CA TRP A 124 15.11 -3.21 24.04
C TRP A 124 15.90 -3.95 25.14
N LYS A 125 15.36 -3.92 26.36
CA LYS A 125 15.77 -4.78 27.49
C LYS A 125 14.81 -5.94 27.65
#